data_AF-A0AAW3JXG3-F1
#
_entry.id   AF-A0AAW3JXG3-F1
#
_cell.length_a   1.000
_cell.length_b   1.000
_cell.length_c   1.000
_cell.angle_alpha   90.00
_cell.angle_beta   90.00
_cell.angle_gamma   90.00
#
_symmetry.space_group_name_H-M   'P 1'
#
loop_
_entity.id
_entity.type
_entity.pdbx_description
1 polymer ?
#
loop_
_entity_poly.entity_id
_entity_poly.type
_entity_poly.pdbx_seq_one_letter_code
_entity_poly.pdbx_strand_id
1 'polypeptide(L)'
;MSKNPVTEQDIRLPQFRDAKLEDLEFDGSGEVVRKDRFENSMRKIQGMLHGINGLSSRSTWTCDQVVGAVDQLLRFRQLVTALHTVPDDAEFYHFDNDVYVKDIDAEHEYLARSAPKESHLINHMICEDDGNWEQSSGFIEYIDHLISIEAMRKEIADFGDNNANS
;
A
#
# COMPACT_ATOMS: atom_id res chain seq x y z
N MET A 1 5.92 -18.89 -16.36
CA MET A 1 6.46 -18.57 -17.70
C MET A 1 6.85 -19.87 -18.39
N SER A 2 6.50 -20.01 -19.66
CA SER A 2 6.92 -21.17 -20.47
C SER A 2 8.44 -21.21 -20.55
N LYS A 3 9.04 -22.39 -20.34
CA LYS A 3 10.50 -22.59 -20.50
C LYS A 3 10.90 -22.77 -21.97
N ASN A 4 9.95 -22.76 -22.89
CA ASN A 4 10.22 -23.02 -24.30
C ASN A 4 10.78 -21.74 -24.96
N PRO A 5 11.95 -21.80 -25.61
CA PRO A 5 12.48 -20.66 -26.36
C PRO A 5 11.58 -20.34 -27.56
N VAL A 6 11.43 -19.05 -27.88
CA VAL A 6 10.75 -18.59 -29.10
C VAL A 6 11.60 -18.99 -30.30
N THR A 7 10.95 -19.52 -31.34
CA THR A 7 11.59 -19.98 -32.57
C THR A 7 11.18 -19.12 -33.76
N GLU A 8 11.91 -19.23 -34.88
CA GLU A 8 11.53 -18.57 -36.14
C GLU A 8 10.13 -18.96 -36.65
N GLN A 9 9.62 -20.14 -36.27
CA GLN A 9 8.27 -20.56 -36.65
C GLN A 9 7.20 -19.72 -35.95
N ASP A 10 7.48 -19.26 -34.74
CA ASP A 10 6.57 -18.51 -33.89
C ASP A 10 6.43 -17.03 -34.31
N ILE A 11 7.39 -16.50 -35.09
CA ILE A 11 7.45 -15.08 -35.48
C ILE A 11 7.25 -14.82 -36.99
N ARG A 12 6.59 -15.73 -37.71
CA ARG A 12 6.36 -15.59 -39.16
C ARG A 12 5.43 -14.44 -39.57
N LEU A 13 4.82 -13.75 -38.60
CA LEU A 13 3.89 -12.65 -38.84
C LEU A 13 4.64 -11.33 -39.13
N PRO A 14 4.09 -10.44 -39.99
CA PRO A 14 4.76 -9.21 -40.39
C PRO A 14 5.19 -8.29 -39.23
N GLN A 15 4.49 -8.29 -38.10
CA GLN A 15 4.82 -7.46 -36.93
C GLN A 15 6.14 -7.84 -36.22
N PHE A 16 6.71 -9.00 -36.52
CA PHE A 16 7.96 -9.49 -35.91
C PHE A 16 9.14 -9.52 -36.88
N ARG A 17 9.01 -8.92 -38.07
CA ARG A 17 9.97 -9.01 -39.18
C ARG A 17 11.40 -8.53 -38.82
N ASP A 18 11.53 -7.63 -37.86
CA ASP A 18 12.82 -7.09 -37.40
C ASP A 18 13.14 -7.44 -35.93
N ALA A 19 12.32 -8.30 -35.31
CA ALA A 19 12.50 -8.69 -33.91
C ALA A 19 13.58 -9.77 -33.80
N LYS A 20 14.51 -9.60 -32.86
CA LYS A 20 15.48 -10.65 -32.55
C LYS A 20 14.86 -11.67 -31.61
N LEU A 21 15.02 -12.96 -31.91
CA LEU A 21 14.50 -14.06 -31.07
C LEU A 21 14.99 -13.98 -29.63
N GLU A 22 16.23 -13.52 -29.41
CA GLU A 22 16.83 -13.37 -28.09
C GLU A 22 16.11 -12.34 -27.20
N ASP A 23 15.37 -11.41 -27.80
CA ASP A 23 14.61 -10.37 -27.12
C ASP A 23 13.15 -10.78 -26.88
N LEU A 24 12.75 -12.00 -27.25
CA LEU A 24 11.37 -12.48 -27.21
C LEU A 24 11.16 -13.65 -26.24
N GLU A 25 9.97 -13.73 -25.65
CA GLU A 25 9.53 -14.84 -24.82
C GLU A 25 8.02 -15.08 -24.96
N PHE A 26 7.54 -16.24 -24.51
CA PHE A 26 6.10 -16.49 -24.36
C PHE A 26 5.60 -15.96 -23.01
N ASP A 27 4.53 -15.19 -23.03
CA ASP A 27 3.89 -14.70 -21.82
C ASP A 27 2.98 -15.75 -21.14
N GLY A 28 2.21 -15.34 -20.12
CA GLY A 28 1.28 -16.22 -19.40
C GLY A 28 0.06 -16.66 -20.23
N SER A 29 -0.23 -15.96 -21.33
CA SER A 29 -1.30 -16.30 -22.28
C SER A 29 -0.82 -17.18 -23.43
N GLY A 30 0.50 -17.35 -23.59
CA GLY A 30 1.11 -18.09 -24.69
C GLY A 30 1.40 -17.22 -25.92
N GLU A 31 1.30 -15.90 -25.81
CA GLU A 31 1.66 -14.96 -26.87
C GLU A 31 3.15 -14.63 -26.87
N VAL A 32 3.72 -14.40 -28.05
CA VAL A 32 5.11 -13.96 -28.20
C VAL A 32 5.20 -12.47 -27.89
N VAL A 33 5.99 -12.13 -26.88
CA VAL A 33 6.18 -10.77 -26.38
C VAL A 33 7.67 -10.46 -26.22
N ARG A 34 8.02 -9.19 -26.06
CA ARG A 34 9.40 -8.78 -25.72
C ARG A 34 9.73 -9.06 -24.26
N LYS A 35 10.97 -9.48 -24.00
CA LYS A 35 11.53 -9.72 -22.65
C LYS A 35 11.62 -8.46 -21.82
N ASP A 36 11.95 -7.33 -22.44
CA ASP A 36 12.07 -6.04 -21.74
C ASP A 36 10.73 -5.35 -21.44
N ARG A 37 9.58 -6.00 -21.71
CA ARG A 37 8.26 -5.43 -21.41
C ARG A 37 8.09 -5.09 -19.93
N PHE A 38 8.69 -5.87 -19.03
CA PHE A 38 8.63 -5.62 -17.60
C PHE A 38 9.35 -4.31 -17.26
N GLU A 39 10.58 -4.12 -17.76
CA GLU A 39 11.33 -2.88 -17.59
C GLU A 39 10.56 -1.67 -18.15
N ASN A 40 10.01 -1.81 -19.37
CA ASN A 40 9.21 -0.75 -19.99
C ASN A 40 7.96 -0.40 -19.17
N SER A 41 7.27 -1.39 -18.62
CA SER A 41 6.11 -1.17 -17.75
C SER A 41 6.51 -0.50 -16.43
N MET A 42 7.59 -0.96 -15.78
CA MET A 42 8.09 -0.34 -14.55
C MET A 42 8.52 1.11 -14.79
N ARG A 43 9.15 1.41 -15.94
CA ARG A 43 9.50 2.77 -16.33
C ARG A 43 8.26 3.66 -16.49
N LYS A 44 7.17 3.14 -17.06
CA LYS A 44 5.90 3.87 -17.17
C LYS A 44 5.30 4.15 -15.79
N ILE A 45 5.23 3.14 -14.93
CA ILE A 45 4.72 3.29 -13.55
C ILE A 45 5.57 4.30 -12.79
N GLN A 46 6.90 4.21 -12.88
CA GLN A 46 7.82 5.17 -12.29
C GLN A 46 7.54 6.60 -12.77
N GLY A 47 7.27 6.79 -14.06
CA GLY A 47 6.89 8.11 -14.59
C GLY A 47 5.55 8.62 -14.06
N MET A 48 4.59 7.73 -13.77
CA MET A 48 3.31 8.09 -13.15
C MET A 48 3.45 8.44 -11.67
N LEU A 49 4.41 7.83 -10.98
CA LEU A 49 4.69 8.03 -9.55
C LEU A 49 5.77 9.09 -9.31
N HIS A 50 5.98 10.00 -10.26
CA HIS A 50 6.95 11.07 -10.12
C HIS A 50 6.71 11.89 -8.84
N GLY A 51 7.77 12.14 -8.08
CA GLY A 51 7.76 12.83 -6.79
C GLY A 51 7.56 11.91 -5.58
N ILE A 52 6.93 10.75 -5.77
CA ILE A 52 6.63 9.82 -4.68
C ILE A 52 7.86 8.94 -4.40
N ASN A 53 8.17 8.72 -3.11
CA ASN A 53 9.30 7.89 -2.66
C ASN A 53 10.65 8.27 -3.31
N GLY A 54 10.84 9.57 -3.61
CA GLY A 54 12.06 10.07 -4.26
C GLY A 54 12.22 9.69 -5.73
N LEU A 55 11.16 9.21 -6.39
CA LEU A 55 11.18 8.89 -7.82
C LEU A 55 11.22 10.17 -8.66
N SER A 56 12.30 10.34 -9.42
CA SER A 56 12.45 11.46 -10.36
C SER A 56 12.60 10.98 -11.79
N SER A 57 12.12 11.79 -12.75
CA SER A 57 12.43 11.59 -14.17
C SER A 57 13.92 11.72 -14.49
N ARG A 58 14.71 12.29 -13.56
CA ARG A 58 16.15 12.57 -13.72
C ARG A 58 17.06 11.60 -12.96
N SER A 59 16.52 10.68 -12.18
CA SER A 59 17.29 9.73 -11.37
C SER A 59 17.12 8.30 -11.88
N THR A 60 18.13 7.46 -11.63
CA THR A 60 17.96 6.02 -11.73
C THR A 60 17.00 5.53 -10.65
N TRP A 61 16.38 4.38 -10.88
CA TRP A 61 15.41 3.78 -9.97
C TRP A 61 15.64 2.27 -9.86
N THR A 62 15.15 1.72 -8.76
CA THR A 62 15.07 0.28 -8.52
C THR A 62 13.61 -0.16 -8.52
N CYS A 63 13.36 -1.44 -8.74
CA CYS A 63 12.00 -1.98 -8.64
C CYS A 63 11.41 -1.74 -7.25
N ASP A 64 12.22 -1.89 -6.20
CA ASP A 64 11.79 -1.69 -4.81
C ASP A 64 11.35 -0.25 -4.52
N GLN A 65 12.03 0.75 -5.11
CA GLN A 65 11.59 2.14 -5.01
C GLN A 65 10.23 2.37 -5.67
N VAL A 66 9.98 1.74 -6.83
CA VAL A 66 8.69 1.83 -7.52
C VAL A 66 7.60 1.12 -6.72
N VAL A 67 7.87 -0.07 -6.19
CA VAL A 67 6.94 -0.80 -5.31
C VAL A 67 6.62 0.03 -4.06
N GLY A 68 7.64 0.56 -3.39
CA GLY A 68 7.44 1.41 -2.21
C GLY A 68 6.66 2.70 -2.51
N ALA A 69 6.78 3.26 -3.72
CA ALA A 69 5.96 4.39 -4.15
C ALA A 69 4.49 4.00 -4.36
N VAL A 70 4.23 2.81 -4.89
CA VAL A 70 2.86 2.26 -4.99
C VAL A 70 2.28 2.05 -3.59
N ASP A 71 3.04 1.46 -2.67
CA ASP A 71 2.59 1.22 -1.29
C ASP A 71 2.26 2.53 -0.56
N GLN A 72 3.11 3.56 -0.70
CA GLN A 72 2.84 4.90 -0.17
C GLN A 72 1.56 5.50 -0.76
N LEU A 73 1.33 5.36 -2.07
CA LEU A 73 0.13 5.87 -2.72
C LEU A 73 -1.14 5.13 -2.24
N LEU A 74 -1.07 3.80 -2.08
CA LEU A 74 -2.19 3.00 -1.57
C LEU A 74 -2.52 3.36 -0.12
N ARG A 75 -1.50 3.53 0.73
CA ARG A 75 -1.66 4.00 2.11
C ARG A 75 -2.28 5.40 2.16
N PHE A 76 -1.77 6.33 1.36
CA PHE A 76 -2.33 7.67 1.25
C PHE A 76 -3.81 7.64 0.83
N ARG A 77 -4.16 6.82 -0.16
CA ARG A 77 -5.57 6.63 -0.56
C ARG A 77 -6.42 6.14 0.60
N GLN A 78 -5.98 5.11 1.32
CA GLN A 78 -6.74 4.55 2.45
C GLN A 78 -6.95 5.60 3.55
N LEU A 79 -5.89 6.34 3.91
CA LEU A 79 -5.96 7.46 4.86
C LEU A 79 -7.01 8.50 4.45
N VAL A 80 -7.00 8.93 3.19
CA VAL A 80 -7.94 9.93 2.69
C VAL A 80 -9.37 9.40 2.74
N THR A 81 -9.59 8.14 2.35
CA THR A 81 -10.91 7.51 2.41
C THR A 81 -11.43 7.45 3.85
N ALA A 82 -10.63 6.97 4.79
CA ALA A 82 -11.02 6.89 6.20
C ALA A 82 -11.30 8.27 6.80
N LEU A 83 -10.47 9.30 6.51
CA LEU A 83 -10.76 10.65 7.00
C LEU A 83 -12.05 11.26 6.43
N HIS A 84 -12.51 10.83 5.26
CA HIS A 84 -13.76 11.30 4.68
C HIS A 84 -15.00 10.67 5.32
N THR A 85 -14.87 9.52 5.96
CA THR A 85 -15.97 8.81 6.63
C THR A 85 -15.82 8.76 8.15
N VAL A 86 -14.85 9.51 8.70
CA VAL A 86 -14.56 9.54 10.14
C VAL A 86 -15.77 10.03 10.96
N PRO A 87 -16.23 9.27 11.96
CA PRO A 87 -17.20 9.75 12.93
C PRO A 87 -16.65 10.94 13.75
N ASP A 88 -17.52 11.86 14.17
CA ASP A 88 -17.13 13.10 14.87
C ASP A 88 -16.34 12.84 16.17
N ASP A 89 -16.58 11.71 16.82
CA ASP A 89 -16.01 11.33 18.12
C ASP A 89 -14.98 10.20 18.03
N ALA A 90 -14.52 9.84 16.82
CA ALA A 90 -13.44 8.87 16.65
C ALA A 90 -12.08 9.45 17.07
N GLU A 91 -11.29 8.67 17.81
CA GLU A 91 -9.96 9.07 18.28
C GLU A 91 -8.84 8.40 17.46
N PHE A 92 -9.09 7.17 17.03
CA PHE A 92 -8.16 6.32 16.30
C PHE A 92 -8.82 5.57 15.16
N TYR A 93 -8.00 4.97 14.30
CA TYR A 93 -8.40 4.10 13.20
C TYR A 93 -7.48 2.87 13.15
N HIS A 94 -8.07 1.69 12.87
CA HIS A 94 -7.35 0.43 12.73
C HIS A 94 -7.32 0.00 11.25
N PHE A 95 -6.18 0.14 10.57
CA PHE A 95 -6.08 -0.13 9.12
C PHE A 95 -6.44 -1.55 8.71
N ASP A 96 -5.98 -2.57 9.44
CA ASP A 96 -6.18 -3.96 9.03
C ASP A 96 -7.63 -4.43 9.21
N ASN A 97 -8.36 -3.81 10.15
CA ASN A 97 -9.74 -4.16 10.46
C ASN A 97 -10.75 -3.18 9.84
N ASP A 98 -10.27 -2.05 9.30
CA ASP A 98 -11.10 -1.00 8.69
C ASP A 98 -12.17 -0.43 9.64
N VAL A 99 -11.78 -0.16 10.90
CA VAL A 99 -12.68 0.33 11.94
C VAL A 99 -12.15 1.56 12.67
N TYR A 100 -13.05 2.43 13.11
CA TYR A 100 -12.76 3.54 14.00
C TYR A 100 -12.75 3.07 15.45
N VAL A 101 -11.92 3.70 16.28
CA VAL A 101 -11.77 3.35 17.70
C VAL A 101 -11.79 4.60 18.58
N LYS A 102 -12.40 4.49 19.75
CA LYS A 102 -12.36 5.51 20.82
C LYS A 102 -12.52 4.87 22.20
N ASP A 103 -12.43 5.69 23.25
CA ASP A 103 -12.72 5.29 24.63
C ASP A 103 -11.87 4.09 25.10
N ILE A 104 -10.58 4.09 24.75
CA ILE A 104 -9.64 3.05 25.17
C ILE A 104 -9.46 3.13 26.69
N ASP A 105 -9.65 2.00 27.38
CA ASP A 105 -9.48 1.89 28.82
C ASP A 105 -8.01 2.09 29.24
N ALA A 106 -7.69 3.33 29.63
CA ALA A 106 -6.34 3.75 29.98
C ALA A 106 -5.74 2.99 31.18
N GLU A 107 -6.56 2.51 32.12
CA GLU A 107 -6.07 1.73 33.26
C GLU A 107 -5.60 0.35 32.78
N HIS A 108 -6.44 -0.34 32.00
CA HIS A 108 -6.10 -1.65 31.45
C HIS A 108 -4.96 -1.57 30.43
N GLU A 109 -4.88 -0.50 29.64
CA GLU A 109 -3.74 -0.26 28.75
C GLU A 109 -2.44 -0.10 29.55
N TYR A 110 -2.45 0.70 30.62
CA TYR A 110 -1.29 0.86 31.50
C TYR A 110 -0.85 -0.47 32.12
N LEU A 111 -1.80 -1.28 32.59
CA LEU A 111 -1.52 -2.61 33.13
C LEU A 111 -0.93 -3.54 32.04
N ALA A 112 -1.52 -3.56 30.84
CA ALA A 112 -1.01 -4.35 29.72
C ALA A 112 0.43 -3.95 29.33
N ARG A 113 0.75 -2.65 29.32
CA ARG A 113 2.09 -2.15 29.02
C ARG A 113 3.11 -2.42 30.14
N SER A 114 2.68 -2.35 31.40
CA SER A 114 3.56 -2.57 32.56
C SER A 114 3.82 -4.04 32.87
N ALA A 115 2.87 -4.93 32.53
CA ALA A 115 3.00 -6.38 32.67
C ALA A 115 2.56 -7.14 31.41
N PRO A 116 3.30 -7.06 30.28
CA PRO A 116 2.88 -7.67 29.00
C PRO A 116 2.67 -9.19 29.06
N LYS A 117 3.36 -9.87 29.99
CA LYS A 117 3.25 -11.32 30.20
C LYS A 117 1.94 -11.74 30.87
N GLU A 118 1.23 -10.83 31.50
CA GLU A 118 0.00 -11.10 32.24
C GLU A 118 -1.25 -10.96 31.36
N SER A 119 -1.09 -10.47 30.12
CA SER A 119 -2.10 -10.40 29.06
C SER A 119 -3.47 -9.86 29.54
N HIS A 120 -3.63 -8.54 29.45
CA HIS A 120 -4.87 -7.88 29.81
C HIS A 120 -5.64 -7.49 28.54
N LEU A 121 -6.93 -7.81 28.51
CA LEU A 121 -7.84 -7.27 27.50
C LEU A 121 -8.14 -5.81 27.84
N ILE A 122 -8.06 -4.96 26.82
CA ILE A 122 -8.27 -3.52 26.91
C ILE A 122 -9.60 -3.21 26.23
N ASN A 123 -10.56 -2.72 27.01
CA ASN A 123 -11.87 -2.36 26.49
C ASN A 123 -11.79 -1.07 25.68
N HIS A 124 -12.58 -0.99 24.63
CA HIS A 124 -12.69 0.18 23.76
C HIS A 124 -14.02 0.12 22.99
N MET A 125 -14.35 1.22 22.32
CA MET A 125 -15.49 1.26 21.39
C MET A 125 -14.97 1.17 19.95
N ILE A 126 -15.63 0.39 19.10
CA ILE A 126 -15.37 0.33 17.66
C ILE A 126 -16.58 0.87 16.88
N CYS A 127 -16.33 1.45 15.71
CA CYS A 127 -17.38 1.86 14.78
C CYS A 127 -16.95 1.46 13.36
N GLU A 128 -17.83 0.73 12.69
CA GLU A 128 -17.68 0.33 11.28
C GLU A 128 -18.41 1.33 10.36
N ASP A 129 -18.59 0.96 9.10
CA ASP A 129 -19.27 1.77 8.08
C ASP A 129 -20.76 2.06 8.38
N ASP A 130 -21.36 1.36 9.34
CA ASP A 130 -22.77 1.54 9.72
C ASP A 130 -23.00 2.73 10.67
N GLY A 131 -21.92 3.33 11.18
CA GLY A 131 -21.95 4.47 12.10
C GLY A 131 -22.37 4.14 13.52
N ASN A 132 -22.51 2.85 13.87
CA ASN A 132 -22.87 2.42 15.21
C ASN A 132 -21.63 2.08 16.03
N TRP A 133 -21.56 2.66 17.22
CA TRP A 133 -20.49 2.35 18.18
C TRP A 133 -20.83 1.08 18.97
N GLU A 134 -19.96 0.09 18.91
CA GLU A 134 -20.07 -1.16 19.64
C GLU A 134 -18.94 -1.34 20.66
N GLN A 135 -19.23 -1.98 21.79
CA GLN A 135 -18.20 -2.33 22.77
C GLN A 135 -17.36 -3.49 22.25
N SER A 136 -16.05 -3.34 22.37
CA SER A 136 -15.07 -4.36 22.00
C SER A 136 -13.94 -4.43 23.04
N SER A 137 -13.12 -5.46 22.92
CA SER A 137 -11.93 -5.65 23.74
C SER A 137 -10.81 -6.24 22.89
N GLY A 138 -9.59 -5.72 23.05
CA GLY A 138 -8.42 -6.14 22.28
C GLY A 138 -7.20 -6.29 23.18
N PHE A 139 -6.21 -7.05 22.71
CA PHE A 139 -4.91 -7.09 23.37
C PHE A 139 -4.07 -5.87 23.00
N ILE A 140 -2.95 -5.69 23.69
CA ILE A 140 -2.05 -4.54 23.45
C ILE A 140 -1.55 -4.50 22.01
N GLU A 141 -1.38 -5.65 21.35
CA GLU A 141 -0.98 -5.73 19.95
C GLU A 141 -2.02 -5.06 19.04
N TYR A 142 -3.32 -5.22 19.33
CA TYR A 142 -4.38 -4.52 18.59
C TYR A 142 -4.27 -3.00 18.78
N ILE A 143 -4.03 -2.56 20.02
CA ILE A 143 -3.91 -1.13 20.35
C ILE A 143 -2.66 -0.50 19.71
N ASP A 144 -1.55 -1.23 19.68
CA ASP A 144 -0.29 -0.75 19.07
C ASP A 144 -0.36 -0.61 17.54
N HIS A 145 -1.38 -1.19 16.89
CA HIS A 145 -1.65 -1.03 15.45
C HIS A 145 -2.58 0.14 15.11
N LEU A 146 -3.09 0.87 16.11
CA LEU A 146 -3.96 2.03 15.91
C LEU A 146 -3.18 3.27 15.46
N ILE A 147 -3.75 4.04 14.54
CA ILE A 147 -3.28 5.39 14.19
C ILE A 147 -4.26 6.42 14.75
N SER A 148 -3.78 7.50 15.36
CA SER A 148 -4.69 8.58 15.77
C SER A 148 -5.21 9.36 14.56
N ILE A 149 -6.45 9.85 14.64
CA ILE A 149 -7.04 10.69 13.58
C ILE A 149 -6.18 11.93 13.30
N GLU A 150 -5.56 12.51 14.32
CA GLU A 150 -4.61 13.62 14.16
C GLU A 150 -3.36 13.21 13.36
N ALA A 151 -2.77 12.04 13.67
CA ALA A 151 -1.61 11.53 12.93
C ALA A 151 -1.96 11.24 11.46
N MET A 152 -3.16 10.72 11.18
CA MET A 152 -3.64 10.55 9.80
C MET A 152 -3.69 11.87 9.03
N ARG A 153 -4.25 12.93 9.65
CA ARG A 153 -4.33 14.27 9.05
C ARG A 153 -2.94 14.83 8.75
N LYS A 154 -2.01 14.64 9.69
CA LYS A 154 -0.62 15.06 9.52
C LYS A 154 0.06 14.30 8.38
N GLU A 155 -0.08 12.98 8.33
CA GLU A 155 0.53 12.15 7.28
C GLU A 155 0.03 12.54 5.88
N ILE A 156 -1.26 12.84 5.73
CA ILE A 156 -1.84 13.33 4.47
C ILE A 156 -1.24 14.70 4.07
N ALA A 157 -1.10 15.61 5.03
CA ALA A 157 -0.50 16.92 4.76
C ALA A 157 0.96 16.79 4.32
N ASP A 158 1.74 15.98 5.03
CA ASP A 158 3.15 15.72 4.73
C ASP A 158 3.32 15.03 3.36
N PHE A 159 2.37 14.19 2.94
CA PHE A 159 2.36 13.59 1.60
C PHE A 159 2.19 14.65 0.50
N GLY A 160 1.36 15.67 0.72
CA GLY A 160 1.18 16.78 -0.23
C GLY A 160 2.44 17.64 -0.40
N ASP A 161 3.11 17.97 0.71
CA ASP A 161 4.25 18.89 0.72
C ASP A 161 5.55 18.26 0.18
N ASN A 162 5.78 16.97 0.44
CA ASN A 162 6.96 16.26 -0.07
C ASN A 162 6.90 16.08 -1.60
N ASN A 163 5.71 15.95 -2.17
CA ASN A 163 5.51 15.80 -3.62
C ASN A 163 5.50 17.13 -4.39
N ALA A 164 5.24 18.26 -3.71
CA ALA A 164 5.24 19.59 -4.33
C ALA A 164 6.66 20.16 -4.55
N ASN A 165 7.65 19.64 -3.85
CA ASN A 165 9.03 20.14 -3.82
C ASN A 165 10.07 19.25 -4.55
N SER A 166 9.61 18.15 -5.17
CA SER A 166 10.42 17.12 -5.87
C SER A 166 10.27 17.19 -7.39
#